data_AF-A0A0D0DIY0-F1
#
_entry.id   AF-A0A0D0DIY0-F1
#
_cell.length_a   1.000
_cell.length_b   1.000
_cell.length_c   1.000
_cell.angle_alpha   90.00
_cell.angle_beta   90.00
_cell.angle_gamma   90.00
#
_symmetry.space_group_name_H-M   'P 1'
#
loop_
_entity.id
_entity.type
_entity.pdbx_description
1 polymer ?
#
loop_
_entity_poly.entity_id
_entity_poly.type
_entity_poly.pdbx_seq_one_letter_code
_entity_poly.pdbx_strand_id
1 'polypeptide(L)'
;MFLFNFICGVGQTDGDAPEQGWVNINPAASSTKEMGPCASTNYVGEYQEAHADLEKGLVEDHSEDLAQWKVQVEAWEKDSSNTNPYEHKVETITLAAVHLKLAKQEAKDIQAGMTNILHEDCSPNVLISTVLELEDQRYTAPSGCSA
;
A
#
# COMPACT_ATOMS: atom_id res chain seq x y z
N MET A 1 3.06 31.43 6.06
CA MET A 1 4.51 31.61 6.28
C MET A 1 4.66 32.32 7.61
N PHE A 2 4.92 31.57 8.69
CA PHE A 2 5.01 32.13 10.04
C PHE A 2 6.47 32.53 10.33
N LEU A 3 6.68 33.79 10.70
CA LEU A 3 7.99 34.35 11.02
C LEU A 3 8.17 34.32 12.55
N PHE A 4 8.97 33.38 13.05
CA PHE A 4 9.41 33.37 14.45
C PHE A 4 10.62 34.31 14.61
N ASN A 5 10.35 35.61 14.79
CA ASN A 5 11.37 36.59 15.19
C ASN A 5 10.81 37.49 16.29
N PHE A 6 10.53 36.93 17.47
CA PHE A 6 10.03 37.73 18.59
C PHE A 6 10.57 37.32 19.96
N ILE A 7 11.88 37.07 20.07
CA ILE A 7 12.56 37.06 21.37
C ILE A 7 14.01 37.52 21.21
N CYS A 8 14.36 38.63 21.87
CA CYS A 8 15.71 39.16 21.93
C CYS A 8 16.57 38.26 22.83
N GLY A 9 17.60 37.63 22.26
CA GLY A 9 18.56 36.80 23.00
C GLY A 9 18.61 35.31 22.60
N VAL A 10 17.81 34.86 21.64
CA VAL A 10 17.94 33.51 21.07
C VAL A 10 19.12 33.52 20.11
N GLY A 11 20.18 32.77 20.44
CA GLY A 11 21.30 32.52 19.53
C GLY A 11 20.76 31.85 18.26
N GLN A 12 21.17 32.36 17.10
CA GLN A 12 20.89 31.73 15.81
C GLN A 12 21.44 30.31 15.86
N THR A 13 20.57 29.32 16.05
CA THR A 13 20.97 27.92 15.99
C THR A 13 21.34 27.64 14.55
N ASP A 14 22.64 27.41 14.32
CA ASP A 14 23.17 26.87 13.09
C ASP A 14 22.43 25.56 12.76
N GLY A 15 21.48 25.65 11.83
CA GLY A 15 20.64 24.54 11.39
C GLY A 15 21.43 23.48 10.61
N ASP A 16 22.68 23.77 10.25
CA ASP A 16 23.55 22.90 9.47
C ASP A 16 24.44 22.01 10.35
N ALA A 17 24.41 22.17 11.68
CA ALA A 17 25.16 21.31 12.61
C ALA A 17 24.89 19.79 12.42
N PRO A 18 23.63 19.31 12.22
CA PRO A 18 23.40 17.90 11.92
C PRO A 18 23.90 17.50 10.52
N GLU A 19 24.00 18.42 9.57
CA GLU A 19 24.45 18.17 8.18
C GLU A 19 26.00 18.16 8.06
N GLN A 20 26.72 18.95 8.86
CA GLN A 20 28.19 18.99 8.88
C GLN A 20 28.82 17.65 9.30
N GLY A 21 28.13 16.88 10.17
CA GLY A 21 28.57 15.54 10.55
C GLY A 21 28.59 14.55 9.38
N TRP A 22 27.71 14.72 8.39
CA TRP A 22 27.59 13.82 7.25
C TRP A 22 28.76 14.01 6.27
N VAL A 23 29.26 15.24 6.14
CA VAL A 23 30.45 15.53 5.31
C VAL A 23 31.69 14.79 5.82
N ASN A 24 31.84 14.64 7.14
CA ASN A 24 33.00 13.96 7.74
C ASN A 24 32.89 12.43 7.73
N ILE A 25 31.66 11.89 7.64
CA ILE A 25 31.39 10.45 7.57
C ILE A 25 31.41 9.93 6.13
N ASN A 26 31.10 10.78 5.14
CA ASN A 26 31.12 10.40 3.72
C ASN A 26 32.47 9.82 3.21
N PRO A 27 33.65 10.33 3.63
CA PRO A 27 34.93 9.71 3.32
C PRO A 27 35.07 8.29 3.88
N ALA A 28 34.53 8.02 5.08
CA ALA A 28 34.52 6.67 5.66
C ALA A 28 33.50 5.75 4.98
N ALA A 29 32.39 6.29 4.46
CA ALA A 29 31.42 5.55 3.67
C ALA A 29 31.99 5.08 2.31
N SER A 30 32.98 5.79 1.77
CA SER A 30 33.70 5.36 0.57
C SER A 30 34.50 4.05 0.77
N SER A 31 34.76 3.66 2.03
CA SER A 31 35.41 2.38 2.37
C SER A 31 34.54 1.16 2.06
N THR A 32 33.24 1.34 1.81
CA THR A 32 32.35 0.28 1.31
C THR A 32 32.31 0.23 -0.23
N LYS A 33 33.12 1.07 -0.91
CA LYS A 33 33.11 1.24 -2.37
C LYS A 33 34.28 0.56 -3.10
N GLU A 34 35.01 -0.35 -2.45
CA GLU A 34 35.89 -1.32 -3.13
C GLU A 34 35.19 -2.68 -3.15
N MET A 35 34.17 -2.79 -3.99
CA MET A 35 33.77 -4.08 -4.56
C MET A 35 34.18 -4.04 -6.03
N GLY A 36 35.13 -4.90 -6.41
CA GLY A 36 35.65 -4.98 -7.77
C GLY A 36 34.56 -5.25 -8.81
N PRO A 37 34.88 -5.14 -10.12
CA PRO A 37 33.92 -5.19 -11.23
C PRO A 37 33.08 -6.48 -11.35
N CYS A 38 33.27 -7.46 -10.46
CA CYS A 38 32.41 -8.63 -10.31
C CYS A 38 31.10 -8.33 -9.54
N ALA A 39 31.03 -7.25 -8.75
CA ALA A 39 29.85 -6.99 -7.91
C ALA A 39 28.69 -6.26 -8.62
N SER A 40 28.96 -5.42 -9.62
CA SER A 40 27.88 -4.77 -10.39
C SER A 40 27.32 -5.67 -11.49
N THR A 41 28.08 -6.66 -11.94
CA THR A 41 27.65 -7.63 -12.96
C THR A 41 26.78 -8.76 -12.38
N ASN A 42 26.99 -9.15 -11.12
CA ASN A 42 26.25 -10.26 -10.51
C ASN A 42 24.82 -9.88 -10.12
N TYR A 43 24.62 -8.68 -9.55
CA TYR A 43 23.28 -8.22 -9.19
C TYR A 43 22.36 -8.07 -10.41
N VAL A 44 22.85 -7.47 -11.50
CA VAL A 44 22.03 -7.27 -12.70
C VAL A 44 21.62 -8.61 -13.34
N GLY A 45 22.51 -9.61 -13.31
CA GLY A 45 22.21 -10.95 -13.82
C GLY A 45 21.11 -11.65 -13.01
N GLU A 46 21.17 -11.60 -11.69
CA GLU A 46 20.17 -12.21 -10.80
C GLU A 46 18.77 -11.56 -10.96
N TYR A 47 18.69 -10.24 -11.12
CA TYR A 47 17.41 -9.56 -11.38
C TYR A 47 16.84 -9.86 -12.77
N GLN A 48 17.71 -9.98 -13.78
CA GLN A 48 17.28 -10.35 -15.14
C GLN A 48 16.70 -11.76 -15.18
N GLU A 49 17.30 -12.70 -14.45
CA GLU A 49 16.80 -14.07 -14.34
C GLU A 49 15.44 -14.12 -13.62
N ALA A 50 15.31 -13.43 -12.47
CA ALA A 50 14.06 -13.36 -11.74
C ALA A 50 12.91 -12.70 -12.56
N HIS A 51 13.24 -11.69 -13.38
CA HIS A 51 12.26 -11.07 -14.27
C HIS A 51 11.81 -12.02 -15.39
N ALA A 52 12.75 -12.75 -15.99
CA ALA A 52 12.46 -13.71 -17.04
C ALA A 52 11.59 -14.89 -16.53
N ASP A 53 11.87 -15.37 -15.31
CA ASP A 53 11.07 -16.41 -14.67
C ASP A 53 9.63 -15.94 -14.40
N LEU A 54 9.47 -14.70 -13.95
CA LEU A 54 8.16 -14.09 -13.73
C LEU A 54 7.38 -13.92 -15.05
N GLU A 55 8.03 -13.43 -16.11
CA GLU A 55 7.42 -13.31 -17.44
C GLU A 55 6.94 -14.68 -17.96
N LYS A 56 7.76 -15.72 -17.76
CA LYS A 56 7.41 -17.08 -18.17
C LYS A 56 6.17 -17.60 -17.44
N GLY A 57 6.13 -17.48 -16.11
CA GLY A 57 4.96 -17.91 -15.32
C GLY A 57 3.69 -17.14 -15.69
N LEU A 58 3.82 -15.85 -15.98
CA LEU A 58 2.68 -15.03 -16.39
C LEU A 58 2.13 -15.43 -17.77
N VAL A 59 3.00 -15.82 -18.70
CA VAL A 59 2.57 -16.34 -20.01
C VAL A 59 1.92 -17.72 -19.88
N GLU A 60 2.40 -18.57 -18.97
CA GLU A 60 1.83 -19.91 -18.72
C GLU A 60 0.42 -19.82 -18.13
N ASP A 61 0.22 -18.97 -17.11
CA ASP A 61 -1.05 -18.90 -16.37
C ASP A 61 -2.05 -17.88 -16.96
N HIS A 62 -1.57 -16.79 -17.57
CA HIS A 62 -2.38 -15.62 -17.95
C HIS A 62 -2.17 -15.14 -19.40
N SER A 63 -1.96 -16.07 -20.33
CA SER A 63 -1.74 -15.73 -21.76
C SER A 63 -2.88 -14.91 -22.40
N GLU A 64 -4.14 -15.21 -22.08
CA GLU A 64 -5.31 -14.52 -22.63
C GLU A 64 -5.42 -13.08 -22.08
N ASP A 65 -5.22 -12.90 -20.78
CA ASP A 65 -5.23 -11.61 -20.11
C ASP A 65 -4.13 -10.69 -20.66
N LEU A 66 -2.93 -11.24 -20.91
CA LEU A 66 -1.81 -10.51 -21.52
C LEU A 66 -2.12 -10.03 -22.94
N ALA A 67 -2.75 -10.87 -23.75
CA ALA A 67 -3.13 -10.50 -25.12
C ALA A 67 -4.18 -9.37 -25.10
N GLN A 68 -5.20 -9.50 -24.24
CA GLN A 68 -6.22 -8.48 -24.08
C GLN A 68 -5.63 -7.15 -23.57
N TRP A 69 -4.77 -7.22 -22.55
CA TRP A 69 -4.13 -6.04 -21.96
C TRP A 69 -3.21 -5.34 -22.96
N LYS A 70 -2.42 -6.10 -23.73
CA LYS A 70 -1.56 -5.54 -24.78
C LYS A 70 -2.35 -4.74 -25.81
N VAL A 71 -3.49 -5.27 -26.27
CA VAL A 71 -4.38 -4.54 -27.19
C VAL A 71 -4.93 -3.26 -26.56
N GLN A 72 -5.28 -3.28 -25.27
CA GLN A 72 -5.76 -2.10 -24.57
C GLN A 72 -4.66 -1.02 -24.43
N VAL A 73 -3.43 -1.42 -24.14
CA VAL A 73 -2.28 -0.51 -24.06
C VAL A 73 -1.98 0.08 -25.43
N GLU A 74 -1.90 -0.73 -26.49
CA GLU A 74 -1.66 -0.24 -27.86
C GLU A 74 -2.76 0.74 -28.33
N ALA A 75 -4.02 0.46 -28.01
CA ALA A 75 -5.15 1.34 -28.33
C ALA A 75 -5.10 2.66 -27.54
N TRP A 76 -4.60 2.63 -26.31
CA TRP A 76 -4.44 3.82 -25.46
C TRP A 76 -3.20 4.65 -25.83
N GLU A 77 -2.07 4.02 -26.16
CA GLU A 77 -0.87 4.69 -26.67
C GLU A 77 -1.14 5.43 -27.99
N LYS A 78 -1.99 4.84 -28.83
CA LYS A 78 -2.41 5.45 -30.09
C LYS A 78 -3.35 6.64 -29.90
N ASP A 79 -4.34 6.50 -29.02
CA ASP A 79 -5.34 7.52 -28.73
C ASP A 79 -5.55 7.60 -27.21
N SER A 80 -4.82 8.52 -26.55
CA SER A 80 -4.81 8.70 -25.09
C SER A 80 -6.13 9.20 -24.48
N SER A 81 -7.15 9.43 -25.33
CA SER A 81 -8.53 9.68 -24.93
C SER A 81 -9.32 8.40 -24.63
N ASN A 82 -8.77 7.22 -24.95
CA ASN A 82 -9.39 5.93 -24.62
C ASN A 82 -9.25 5.61 -23.12
N THR A 83 -10.04 4.65 -22.64
CA THR A 83 -10.01 4.17 -21.25
C THR A 83 -8.59 3.78 -20.84
N ASN A 84 -8.08 4.42 -19.79
CA ASN A 84 -6.72 4.18 -19.30
C ASN A 84 -6.58 2.75 -18.72
N PRO A 85 -5.74 1.89 -19.30
CA PRO A 85 -5.52 0.52 -18.80
C PRO A 85 -4.85 0.47 -17.42
N TYR A 86 -4.16 1.55 -17.01
CA TYR A 86 -3.46 1.66 -15.73
C TYR A 86 -4.33 2.22 -14.60
N GLU A 87 -5.55 2.70 -14.91
CA GLU A 87 -6.43 3.23 -13.89
C GLU A 87 -7.08 2.10 -13.10
N HIS A 88 -6.84 2.08 -11.80
CA HIS A 88 -7.39 1.07 -10.91
C HIS A 88 -8.91 1.30 -10.78
N LYS A 89 -9.69 0.45 -11.43
CA LYS A 89 -11.15 0.44 -11.30
C LYS A 89 -11.50 -0.12 -9.93
N VAL A 90 -11.59 0.76 -8.93
CA VAL A 90 -12.17 0.40 -7.64
C VAL A 90 -13.66 0.20 -7.88
N GLU A 91 -14.10 -1.06 -7.97
CA GLU A 91 -15.49 -1.37 -7.70
C GLU A 91 -15.78 -0.90 -6.28
N THR A 92 -16.50 0.20 -6.14
CA THR A 92 -16.91 0.73 -4.85
C THR A 92 -18.01 -0.17 -4.28
N ILE A 93 -17.62 -1.38 -3.89
CA ILE A 93 -18.48 -2.24 -3.10
C ILE A 93 -18.59 -1.55 -1.74
N THR A 94 -19.73 -0.93 -1.50
CA THR A 94 -20.02 -0.32 -0.21
C THR A 94 -19.91 -1.38 0.88
N LEU A 95 -19.32 -1.03 2.02
CA LEU A 95 -19.22 -1.91 3.18
C LEU A 95 -20.58 -2.50 3.57
N ALA A 96 -21.64 -1.68 3.47
CA ALA A 96 -23.02 -2.09 3.69
C ALA A 96 -23.48 -3.21 2.74
N ALA A 97 -23.06 -3.21 1.47
CA ALA A 97 -23.40 -4.28 0.53
C ALA A 97 -22.69 -5.59 0.87
N VAL A 98 -21.43 -5.53 1.33
CA VAL A 98 -20.69 -6.70 1.81
C VAL A 98 -21.36 -7.26 3.07
N HIS A 99 -21.66 -6.40 4.05
CA HIS A 99 -22.36 -6.78 5.28
C HIS A 99 -23.73 -7.38 4.98
N LEU A 100 -24.48 -6.81 4.04
CA LEU A 100 -25.77 -7.35 3.61
C LEU A 100 -25.63 -8.76 3.04
N LYS A 101 -24.60 -8.99 2.21
CA LYS A 101 -24.34 -10.32 1.63
C LYS A 101 -23.95 -11.32 2.71
N LEU A 102 -23.09 -10.91 3.65
CA LEU A 102 -22.60 -11.76 4.73
C LEU A 102 -23.73 -12.10 5.73
N ALA A 103 -24.55 -11.13 6.12
CA ALA A 103 -25.72 -11.34 6.98
C ALA A 103 -26.76 -12.27 6.34
N LYS A 104 -27.00 -12.13 5.02
CA LYS A 104 -27.90 -13.04 4.29
C LYS A 104 -27.37 -14.47 4.22
N GLN A 105 -26.04 -14.64 4.09
CA GLN A 105 -25.43 -15.96 4.06
C GLN A 105 -25.51 -16.61 5.45
N GLU A 106 -25.16 -15.87 6.49
CA GLU A 106 -25.26 -16.34 7.86
C GLU A 106 -26.69 -16.73 8.25
N ALA A 107 -27.70 -15.94 7.89
CA ALA A 107 -29.10 -16.30 8.13
C ALA A 107 -29.51 -17.62 7.46
N LYS A 108 -28.95 -17.93 6.27
CA LYS A 108 -29.17 -19.22 5.60
C LYS A 108 -28.45 -20.36 6.31
N ASP A 109 -27.22 -20.12 6.75
CA ASP A 109 -26.43 -21.13 7.46
C ASP A 109 -27.07 -21.47 8.81
N ILE A 110 -27.66 -20.49 9.51
CA ILE A 110 -28.45 -20.68 10.75
C ILE A 110 -29.65 -21.58 10.45
N GLN A 111 -30.37 -21.31 9.36
CA GLN A 111 -31.52 -22.14 8.93
C GLN A 111 -31.11 -23.56 8.55
N ALA A 112 -29.92 -23.73 7.96
CA ALA A 112 -29.37 -25.04 7.60
C ALA A 112 -28.76 -25.79 8.79
N GLY A 113 -28.68 -25.18 9.99
CA GLY A 113 -28.05 -25.77 11.17
C GLY A 113 -26.54 -25.95 11.04
N MET A 114 -25.89 -25.22 10.13
CA MET A 114 -24.45 -25.32 9.82
C MET A 114 -23.59 -24.33 10.61
N THR A 115 -24.18 -23.47 11.44
CA THR A 115 -23.43 -22.40 12.12
C THR A 115 -22.74 -22.85 13.39
N ASN A 116 -21.42 -22.65 13.42
CA ASN A 116 -20.58 -22.80 14.61
C ASN A 116 -20.64 -21.49 15.42
N ILE A 117 -21.78 -21.24 16.07
CA ILE A 117 -21.97 -20.08 16.94
C ILE A 117 -21.23 -20.36 18.25
N LEU A 118 -20.09 -19.72 18.46
CA LEU A 118 -19.33 -19.83 19.71
C LEU A 118 -20.03 -19.11 20.88
N HIS A 119 -20.87 -18.10 20.59
CA HIS A 119 -21.64 -17.33 21.58
C HIS A 119 -22.97 -16.84 20.98
N GLU A 120 -24.09 -17.06 21.69
CA GLU A 120 -25.47 -16.83 21.21
C GLU A 120 -25.71 -15.39 20.69
N ASP A 121 -25.10 -14.40 21.34
CA ASP A 121 -25.24 -12.99 20.96
C ASP A 121 -24.13 -12.45 20.03
N CYS A 122 -23.16 -13.28 19.62
CA CYS A 122 -21.97 -12.78 18.93
C CYS A 122 -21.60 -13.62 17.70
N SER A 123 -22.17 -13.20 16.58
CA SER A 123 -21.79 -13.69 15.26
C SER A 123 -20.44 -13.13 14.81
N PRO A 124 -19.63 -13.89 14.05
CA PRO A 124 -18.44 -13.37 13.39
C PRO A 124 -18.68 -12.11 12.53
N ASN A 125 -19.83 -12.02 11.85
CA ASN A 125 -20.21 -10.85 11.05
C ASN A 125 -20.55 -9.64 11.93
N VAL A 126 -21.21 -9.88 13.07
CA VAL A 126 -21.50 -8.84 14.07
C VAL A 126 -20.20 -8.31 14.67
N LEU A 127 -19.24 -9.18 14.98
CA LEU A 127 -17.91 -8.77 15.45
C LEU A 127 -17.16 -7.91 14.43
N ILE A 128 -17.13 -8.33 13.17
CA ILE A 128 -16.46 -7.56 12.12
C ILE A 128 -17.13 -6.19 11.95
N SER A 129 -18.47 -6.15 11.96
CA SER A 129 -19.22 -4.90 11.84
C SER A 129 -18.93 -3.94 12.99
N THR A 130 -18.94 -4.43 14.23
CA THR A 130 -18.68 -3.60 15.42
C THR A 130 -17.23 -3.14 15.48
N VAL A 131 -16.27 -3.98 15.12
CA VAL A 131 -14.85 -3.59 15.07
C VAL A 131 -14.60 -2.48 14.04
N LEU A 132 -15.17 -2.61 12.84
CA LEU A 132 -15.04 -1.58 11.81
C LEU A 132 -15.69 -0.26 12.21
N GLU A 133 -16.86 -0.31 12.87
CA GLU A 133 -17.52 0.88 13.40
C GLU A 133 -16.69 1.57 14.49
N LEU A 134 -16.06 0.79 15.39
CA LEU A 134 -15.14 1.33 16.41
C LEU A 134 -13.88 1.93 15.79
N GLU A 135 -13.38 1.35 14.70
CA GLU A 135 -12.24 1.86 13.97
C GLU A 135 -12.55 3.23 13.32
N ASP A 136 -13.70 3.35 12.65
CA ASP A 136 -14.18 4.60 12.04
C ASP A 136 -14.41 5.70 13.08
N GLN A 137 -14.97 5.35 14.24
CA GLN A 137 -15.09 6.28 15.37
C GLN A 137 -13.73 6.77 15.88
N ARG A 138 -12.69 5.92 15.86
CA ARG A 138 -11.33 6.32 16.26
C ARG A 138 -10.67 7.25 15.23
N TYR A 139 -10.98 7.10 13.95
CA TYR A 139 -10.49 8.00 12.89
C TYR A 139 -11.22 9.34 12.86
N THR A 140 -12.49 9.38 13.28
CA THR A 140 -13.32 10.59 13.27
C THR A 140 -13.30 11.36 14.60
N ALA A 141 -12.81 10.75 15.69
CA ALA A 141 -12.66 11.42 16.96
C ALA A 141 -11.64 12.59 16.84
N PRO A 142 -12.06 13.86 17.08
CA PRO A 142 -11.11 14.96 17.15
C PRO A 142 -10.14 14.68 18.30
N SER A 143 -8.84 14.85 18.04
CA SER A 143 -7.79 14.81 19.06
C SER A 143 -8.07 15.91 20.09
N GLY A 144 -8.82 15.56 21.14
CA GLY A 144 -9.22 16.45 22.21
C GLY A 144 -8.02 16.86 23.03
N CYS A 145 -7.37 17.96 22.64
CA CYS A 145 -6.50 18.73 23.51
C CYS A 145 -7.44 19.50 24.46
N SER A 146 -7.64 18.98 25.67
CA SER A 146 -8.36 19.70 26.72
C SER A 146 -7.46 20.81 27.26
N ALA A 147 -8.01 22.03 27.30
CA ALA A 147 -7.41 23.23 27.86
C ALA A 147 -7.18 23.15 29.38
#